data_AF-A0A3N9ULB0-F1
#
_entry.id   AF-A0A3N9ULB0-F1
#
_cell.length_a   1.000
_cell.length_b   1.000
_cell.length_c   1.000
_cell.angle_alpha   90.00
_cell.angle_beta   90.00
_cell.angle_gamma   90.00
#
_symmetry.space_group_name_H-M   'P 1'
#
loop_
_entity.id
_entity.type
_entity.pdbx_description
1 polymer ?
#
loop_
_entity_poly.entity_id
_entity_poly.type
_entity_poly.pdbx_seq_one_letter_code
_entity_poly.pdbx_strand_id
1 'polypeptide(L)'
;MKSLGFQVIAWIEKYLVHGIGDIEGQPILLDDEFAGFIIKCYELNPDGSRIIRRAVMSRPKGRAKSELAAFIAMAEAIGPVRFDHWATDGEVSDWGYEYETGEPVGAPVSRPEVLCFATELGQAGATYDNILYFCKQSKQ
;
A
#
# COMPACT_ATOMS: atom_id res chain seq x y z
N MET A 1 -10.61 -1.03 -15.81
CA MET A 1 -9.83 -0.09 -14.97
C MET A 1 -8.40 -0.59 -14.93
N LYS A 2 -7.40 0.27 -15.13
CA LYS A 2 -5.99 -0.09 -15.00
C LYS A 2 -5.46 0.55 -13.72
N SER A 3 -4.99 -0.26 -12.78
CA SER A 3 -4.57 0.21 -11.46
C SER A 3 -3.42 -0.61 -10.93
N LEU A 4 -2.42 0.05 -10.34
CA LEU A 4 -1.37 -0.61 -9.56
C LEU A 4 -1.91 -1.16 -8.23
N GLY A 5 -3.16 -0.86 -7.88
CA GLY A 5 -3.71 -1.22 -6.58
C GLY A 5 -3.77 -2.72 -6.33
N PHE A 6 -3.95 -3.54 -7.36
CA PHE A 6 -3.97 -5.01 -7.23
C PHE A 6 -2.60 -5.53 -6.75
N GLN A 7 -1.52 -5.20 -7.46
CA GLN A 7 -0.18 -5.56 -7.02
C GLN A 7 0.20 -4.93 -5.67
N VAL A 8 -0.27 -3.71 -5.36
CA VAL A 8 0.01 -3.05 -4.07
C VAL A 8 -0.68 -3.79 -2.92
N ILE A 9 -1.92 -4.24 -3.11
CA ILE A 9 -2.63 -5.06 -2.12
C ILE A 9 -1.89 -6.37 -1.90
N ALA A 10 -1.56 -7.09 -2.97
CA ALA A 10 -0.83 -8.35 -2.87
C ALA A 10 0.56 -8.16 -2.22
N TRP A 11 1.24 -7.04 -2.50
CA TRP A 11 2.49 -6.70 -1.83
C TRP A 11 2.30 -6.43 -0.34
N ILE A 12 1.27 -5.68 0.05
CA ILE A 12 0.92 -5.42 1.45
C ILE A 12 0.65 -6.74 2.19
N GLU A 13 -0.19 -7.60 1.65
CA GLU A 13 -0.58 -8.87 2.27
C GLU A 13 0.60 -9.87 2.37
N LYS A 14 1.57 -9.77 1.45
CA LYS A 14 2.76 -10.60 1.46
C LYS A 14 3.80 -10.16 2.49
N TYR A 15 4.05 -8.85 2.61
CA TYR A 15 5.20 -8.32 3.35
C TYR A 15 4.85 -7.69 4.69
N LEU A 16 3.61 -7.26 4.88
CA LEU A 16 3.18 -6.59 6.09
C LEU A 16 2.34 -7.54 6.95
N VAL A 17 2.20 -7.17 8.21
CA VAL A 17 1.42 -7.86 9.22
C VAL A 17 0.55 -6.85 9.95
N HIS A 18 -0.43 -7.33 10.71
CA HIS A 18 -1.17 -6.45 11.60
C HIS A 18 -0.23 -5.76 12.59
N GLY A 19 -0.43 -4.46 12.77
CA GLY A 19 0.35 -3.63 13.66
C GLY A 19 -0.11 -3.72 15.11
N ILE A 20 0.10 -2.66 15.88
CA ILE A 20 -0.12 -2.68 17.33
C ILE A 20 -1.61 -2.94 17.66
N GLY A 21 -1.87 -4.02 18.40
CA GLY A 21 -3.23 -4.41 18.81
C GLY A 21 -3.36 -5.90 19.16
N ASP A 22 -4.61 -6.36 19.33
CA ASP A 22 -4.90 -7.72 19.81
C ASP A 22 -4.49 -8.84 18.84
N ILE A 23 -4.33 -8.50 17.55
CA ILE A 23 -3.91 -9.43 16.49
C ILE A 23 -2.55 -9.04 15.89
N GLU A 24 -1.73 -8.32 16.66
CA GLU A 24 -0.39 -7.90 16.27
C GLU A 24 0.45 -9.06 15.71
N GLY A 25 1.13 -8.81 14.58
CA GLY A 25 2.00 -9.78 13.89
C GLY A 25 1.28 -10.84 13.07
N GLN A 26 -0.06 -10.89 13.08
CA GLN A 26 -0.83 -11.82 12.24
C GLN A 26 -0.80 -11.39 10.76
N PRO A 27 -0.91 -12.34 9.81
CA PRO A 27 -1.00 -12.02 8.38
C PRO A 27 -2.18 -11.09 8.08
N ILE A 28 -1.98 -10.17 7.14
CA ILE A 28 -3.04 -9.26 6.68
C ILE A 28 -3.82 -9.92 5.55
N LEU A 29 -5.15 -9.76 5.60
CA LEU A 29 -6.03 -9.89 4.44
C LEU A 29 -6.88 -8.63 4.36
N LEU A 30 -6.73 -7.84 3.31
CA LEU A 30 -7.50 -6.62 3.15
C LEU A 30 -8.93 -6.95 2.73
N ASP A 31 -9.90 -6.38 3.44
CA ASP A 31 -11.29 -6.48 3.04
C ASP A 31 -11.61 -5.65 1.77
N ASP A 32 -12.76 -5.94 1.17
CA ASP A 32 -13.21 -5.33 -0.08
C ASP A 32 -13.29 -3.79 -0.04
N GLU A 33 -13.57 -3.18 1.12
CA GLU A 33 -13.64 -1.72 1.23
C GLU A 33 -12.24 -1.10 1.17
N PHE A 34 -11.28 -1.67 1.88
CA PHE A 34 -9.89 -1.22 1.88
C PHE A 34 -9.21 -1.53 0.56
N ALA A 35 -9.43 -2.72 0.01
CA ALA A 35 -8.97 -3.09 -1.32
C ALA A 35 -9.54 -2.13 -2.38
N GLY A 36 -10.84 -1.90 -2.37
CA GLY A 36 -11.50 -0.97 -3.29
C GLY A 36 -11.01 0.48 -3.16
N PHE A 37 -10.64 0.92 -1.95
CA PHE A 37 -10.03 2.23 -1.74
C PHE A 37 -8.62 2.30 -2.36
N ILE A 38 -7.77 1.30 -2.13
CA ILE A 38 -6.42 1.25 -2.70
C ILE A 38 -6.49 1.18 -4.23
N ILE A 39 -7.32 0.30 -4.80
CA ILE A 39 -7.50 0.18 -6.25
C ILE A 39 -7.85 1.51 -6.90
N LYS A 40 -8.74 2.30 -6.29
CA LYS A 40 -9.09 3.64 -6.78
C LYS A 40 -7.96 4.65 -6.63
N CYS A 41 -7.22 4.62 -5.52
CA CYS A 41 -6.09 5.53 -5.28
C CYS A 41 -4.92 5.33 -6.24
N TYR A 42 -4.78 4.12 -6.79
CA TYR A 42 -3.70 3.71 -7.67
C TYR A 42 -4.13 3.57 -9.14
N GLU A 43 -5.29 4.10 -9.50
CA GLU A 43 -5.79 4.13 -10.88
C GLU A 43 -4.90 5.00 -11.78
N LEU A 44 -4.64 4.50 -12.99
CA LEU A 44 -3.73 5.10 -13.95
C LEU A 44 -4.45 5.57 -15.21
N ASN A 45 -3.97 6.69 -15.75
CA ASN A 45 -4.22 7.10 -17.13
C ASN A 45 -3.48 6.16 -18.11
N PRO A 46 -3.84 6.16 -19.40
CA PRO A 46 -3.14 5.37 -20.42
C PRO A 46 -1.63 5.67 -20.55
N ASP A 47 -1.20 6.86 -20.15
CA ASP A 47 0.20 7.28 -20.12
C ASP A 47 0.96 6.84 -18.86
N GLY A 48 0.31 6.10 -17.94
CA GLY A 48 0.89 5.64 -16.69
C GLY A 48 0.84 6.67 -15.55
N SER A 49 0.35 7.88 -15.78
CA SER A 49 0.19 8.88 -14.71
C SER A 49 -0.99 8.54 -13.79
N ARG A 50 -0.88 8.84 -12.49
CA ARG A 50 -1.98 8.62 -11.54
C ARG A 50 -3.14 9.57 -11.78
N ILE A 51 -4.35 9.01 -11.84
CA ILE A 51 -5.60 9.78 -11.93
C ILE A 51 -5.87 10.50 -10.61
N ILE A 52 -5.75 9.78 -9.50
CA ILE A 52 -6.03 10.29 -8.16
C ILE A 52 -4.73 10.75 -7.49
N ARG A 53 -4.66 12.05 -7.17
CA ARG A 53 -3.52 12.66 -6.47
C ARG A 53 -3.74 12.87 -4.98
N ARG A 54 -5.00 12.83 -4.53
CA ARG A 54 -5.40 13.02 -3.13
C ARG A 54 -6.63 12.17 -2.85
N ALA A 55 -6.61 11.45 -1.74
CA ALA A 55 -7.72 10.60 -1.30
C ALA A 55 -7.95 10.77 0.20
N VAL A 56 -9.18 10.57 0.65
CA VAL A 56 -9.57 10.68 2.06
C VAL A 56 -10.39 9.45 2.45
N MET A 57 -9.96 8.74 3.48
CA MET A 57 -10.71 7.65 4.10
C MET A 57 -11.32 8.12 5.42
N SER A 58 -12.61 8.43 5.40
CA SER A 58 -13.36 8.84 6.60
C SER A 58 -14.18 7.67 7.13
N ARG A 59 -13.77 7.10 8.26
CA ARG A 59 -14.48 6.03 8.95
C ARG A 59 -14.46 6.22 10.47
N PRO A 60 -15.49 5.70 11.18
CA PRO A 60 -15.52 5.71 12.64
C PRO A 60 -14.27 5.09 13.29
N LYS A 61 -14.08 5.35 14.59
CA LYS A 61 -13.06 4.67 15.38
C LYS A 61 -13.31 3.16 15.38
N GLY A 62 -12.24 2.36 15.39
CA GLY A 62 -12.31 0.89 15.37
C GLY A 62 -12.23 0.26 13.97
N ARG A 63 -12.32 1.05 12.89
CA ARG A 63 -12.20 0.52 11.52
C ARG A 63 -10.77 0.20 11.07
N ALA A 64 -9.76 0.46 11.90
CA ALA A 64 -8.34 0.33 11.56
C ALA A 64 -7.84 1.28 10.43
N LYS A 65 -8.48 2.44 10.24
CA LYS A 65 -8.05 3.43 9.22
C LYS A 65 -6.60 3.93 9.39
N SER A 66 -6.08 3.97 10.62
CA SER A 66 -4.69 4.39 10.89
C SER A 66 -3.68 3.31 10.49
N GLU A 67 -4.08 2.04 10.60
CA GLU A 67 -3.29 0.89 10.15
C GLU A 67 -3.27 0.83 8.62
N LEU A 68 -4.43 1.03 7.96
CA LEU A 68 -4.49 1.20 6.50
C LEU A 68 -3.57 2.33 6.01
N ALA A 69 -3.54 3.47 6.71
CA ALA A 69 -2.62 4.57 6.38
C ALA A 69 -1.14 4.14 6.52
N ALA A 70 -0.82 3.29 7.51
CA ALA A 70 0.53 2.75 7.68
C ALA A 70 0.91 1.75 6.57
N PHE A 71 -0.01 0.90 6.12
CA PHE A 71 0.22 0.01 4.98
C PHE A 71 0.50 0.78 3.70
N ILE A 72 -0.32 1.79 3.40
CA ILE A 72 -0.13 2.65 2.23
C ILE A 72 1.18 3.44 2.35
N ALA A 73 1.53 3.92 3.55
CA ALA A 73 2.80 4.59 3.81
C ALA A 73 4.01 3.69 3.53
N MET A 74 3.97 2.43 3.98
CA MET A 74 5.01 1.45 3.68
C MET A 74 5.11 1.14 2.19
N ALA A 75 3.98 0.92 1.52
CA ALA A 75 3.96 0.71 0.09
C ALA A 75 4.54 1.91 -0.66
N GLU A 76 4.16 3.15 -0.31
CA GLU A 76 4.71 4.35 -0.96
C GLU A 76 6.19 4.59 -0.65
N ALA A 77 6.69 4.05 0.47
CA ALA A 77 8.10 4.14 0.84
C ALA A 77 8.97 3.14 0.05
N ILE A 78 8.58 1.86 0.01
CA ILE A 78 9.47 0.79 -0.49
C ILE A 78 8.82 -0.16 -1.50
N GLY A 79 7.49 -0.09 -1.64
CA GLY A 79 6.73 -0.97 -2.52
C GLY A 79 6.71 -0.50 -3.98
N PRO A 80 6.15 -1.33 -4.87
CA PRO A 80 6.10 -1.05 -6.30
C PRO A 80 4.94 -0.10 -6.64
N VAL A 81 5.13 1.20 -6.39
CA VAL A 81 4.04 2.20 -6.40
C VAL A 81 4.15 3.25 -7.51
N ARG A 82 5.17 3.19 -8.38
CA ARG A 82 5.29 4.08 -9.56
C ARG A 82 5.12 3.26 -10.81
N PHE A 83 4.34 3.73 -11.77
CA PHE A 83 4.21 3.03 -13.05
C PHE A 83 5.57 2.96 -13.74
N ASP A 84 5.91 1.78 -14.24
CA ASP A 84 7.10 1.54 -15.05
C ASP A 84 6.70 1.19 -16.48
N HIS A 85 5.92 0.12 -16.65
CA HIS A 85 5.46 -0.34 -17.96
C HIS A 85 4.17 -1.18 -17.86
N TRP A 86 3.68 -1.65 -19.00
CA TRP A 86 2.54 -2.57 -19.10
C TRP A 86 3.04 -4.00 -19.25
N ALA A 87 2.54 -4.90 -18.41
CA ALA A 87 3.00 -6.27 -18.31
C ALA A 87 2.89 -7.02 -19.64
N THR A 88 3.91 -7.83 -19.91
CA THR A 88 3.94 -8.77 -21.03
C THR A 88 3.44 -10.15 -20.61
N ASP A 89 3.19 -11.03 -21.58
CA ASP A 89 2.68 -12.38 -21.29
C ASP A 89 3.69 -13.19 -20.45
N GLY A 90 3.20 -13.80 -19.37
CA GLY A 90 4.01 -14.58 -18.44
C GLY A 90 4.95 -13.77 -17.54
N GLU A 91 4.76 -12.45 -17.44
CA GLU A 91 5.58 -11.61 -16.57
C GLU A 91 5.27 -11.83 -15.08
N VAL A 92 6.32 -11.94 -14.27
CA VAL A 92 6.22 -12.22 -12.83
C VAL A 92 7.19 -11.32 -12.07
N SER A 93 6.75 -10.75 -10.96
CA SER A 93 7.60 -9.92 -10.10
C SER A 93 8.66 -10.76 -9.36
N ASP A 94 9.72 -10.11 -8.88
CA ASP A 94 10.77 -10.75 -8.06
C ASP A 94 10.22 -11.38 -6.76
N TRP A 95 9.01 -10.99 -6.37
CA TRP A 95 8.31 -11.51 -5.19
C TRP A 95 7.17 -12.47 -5.55
N GLY A 96 7.09 -12.94 -6.80
CA GLY A 96 6.18 -14.00 -7.22
C GLY A 96 4.73 -13.56 -7.46
N TYR A 97 4.50 -12.27 -7.75
CA TYR A 97 3.22 -11.81 -8.26
C TYR A 97 3.18 -12.00 -9.78
N GLU A 98 2.23 -12.80 -10.24
CA GLU A 98 2.01 -13.04 -11.67
C GLU A 98 1.10 -11.95 -12.21
N TYR A 99 1.54 -11.28 -13.28
CA TYR A 99 0.78 -10.20 -13.91
C TYR A 99 -0.13 -10.74 -15.02
N GLU A 100 -1.33 -10.17 -15.14
CA GLU A 100 -2.12 -10.35 -16.37
C GLU A 100 -1.52 -9.52 -17.51
N THR A 101 -1.62 -10.00 -18.75
CA THR A 101 -1.13 -9.24 -19.92
C THR A 101 -1.77 -7.85 -19.98
N GLY A 102 -0.92 -6.81 -20.01
CA GLY A 102 -1.33 -5.42 -20.00
C GLY A 102 -1.76 -4.87 -18.64
N GLU A 103 -1.62 -5.61 -17.54
CA GLU A 103 -1.67 -5.07 -16.18
C GLU A 103 -0.54 -4.05 -15.99
N PRO A 104 -0.73 -2.95 -15.25
CA PRO A 104 0.38 -2.04 -14.99
C PRO A 104 1.39 -2.67 -14.02
N VAL A 105 2.67 -2.61 -14.37
CA VAL A 105 3.78 -3.02 -13.51
C VAL A 105 4.32 -1.80 -12.77
N GLY A 106 4.48 -1.94 -11.46
CA GLY A 106 5.01 -0.90 -10.60
C GLY A 106 6.48 -1.08 -10.23
N ALA A 107 7.18 0.04 -10.06
CA ALA A 107 8.54 0.15 -9.58
C ALA A 107 8.61 0.96 -8.26
N PRO A 108 9.65 0.75 -7.44
CA PRO A 108 9.87 1.51 -6.20
C PRO A 108 10.26 2.96 -6.46
N VAL A 109 10.09 3.81 -5.44
CA VAL A 109 10.52 5.21 -5.48
C VAL A 109 11.98 5.31 -5.03
N SER A 110 12.87 5.94 -5.81
CA SER A 110 14.30 6.03 -5.46
C SER A 110 14.58 6.85 -4.19
N ARG A 111 13.75 7.86 -3.91
CA ARG A 111 13.83 8.69 -2.70
C ARG A 111 12.41 9.07 -2.25
N PRO A 112 11.73 8.20 -1.49
CA PRO A 112 10.40 8.50 -0.98
C PRO A 112 10.45 9.55 0.13
N GLU A 113 9.38 10.32 0.26
CA GLU A 113 9.11 11.15 1.43
C GLU A 113 7.68 10.87 1.90
N VAL A 114 7.55 10.31 3.09
CA VAL A 114 6.27 9.96 3.69
C VAL A 114 6.15 10.65 5.04
N LEU A 115 5.12 11.50 5.17
CA LEU A 115 4.95 12.38 6.32
C LEU A 115 3.64 12.08 7.03
N CYS A 116 3.72 11.73 8.32
CA CYS A 116 2.56 11.54 9.18
C CYS A 116 2.24 12.87 9.90
N PHE A 117 1.17 13.54 9.50
CA PHE A 117 0.75 14.81 10.09
C PHE A 117 -0.52 14.64 10.94
N ALA A 118 -0.51 15.27 12.12
CA ALA A 118 -1.68 15.43 12.97
C ALA A 118 -1.53 16.69 13.84
N THR A 119 -2.60 17.10 14.51
CA THR A 119 -2.55 18.23 15.46
C THR A 119 -1.79 17.90 16.74
N GLU A 120 -1.65 16.60 17.06
CA GLU A 120 -0.93 16.11 18.24
C GLU A 120 0.01 14.95 17.87
N LEU A 121 1.16 14.87 18.53
CA LEU A 121 2.16 13.82 18.29
C LEU A 121 1.57 12.41 18.47
N GLY A 122 0.77 12.18 19.52
CA GLY A 122 0.15 10.87 19.78
C GLY A 122 -0.80 10.43 18.66
N GLN A 123 -1.46 11.38 17.98
CA GLN A 123 -2.33 11.07 16.85
C GLN A 123 -1.55 10.68 15.60
N ALA A 124 -0.41 11.33 15.35
CA ALA A 124 0.53 10.91 14.31
C ALA A 124 1.18 9.56 14.64
N GLY A 125 1.46 9.32 15.93
CA GLY A 125 2.00 8.06 16.46
C GLY A 125 1.17 6.83 16.10
N ALA A 126 -0.16 6.94 16.10
CA ALA A 126 -1.05 5.84 15.72
C ALA A 126 -0.78 5.26 14.31
N THR A 127 -0.19 6.04 13.40
CA THR A 127 0.26 5.54 12.08
C THR A 127 1.77 5.30 12.08
N TYR A 128 2.56 6.21 12.65
CA TYR A 128 4.01 6.12 12.65
C TYR A 128 4.54 4.90 13.42
N ASP A 129 3.94 4.55 14.55
CA ASP A 129 4.37 3.43 15.37
C ASP A 129 4.13 2.08 14.66
N ASN A 130 3.06 2.00 13.86
CA ASN A 130 2.81 0.85 12.98
C ASN A 130 3.89 0.73 11.88
N ILE A 131 4.26 1.85 11.24
CA ILE A 131 5.36 1.89 10.26
C ILE A 131 6.67 1.40 10.91
N LEU A 132 7.01 1.93 12.09
CA LEU A 132 8.20 1.51 12.84
C LEU A 132 8.18 0.03 13.18
N TYR A 133 7.02 -0.49 13.56
CA TYR A 133 6.84 -1.91 13.86
C TYR A 133 7.10 -2.77 12.62
N PHE A 134 6.51 -2.42 11.47
CA PHE A 134 6.73 -3.14 10.21
C PHE A 134 8.21 -3.16 9.82
N CYS A 135 8.92 -2.03 9.94
CA CYS A 135 10.35 -1.97 9.65
C CYS A 135 11.22 -2.84 10.58
N LYS A 136 10.80 -3.08 11.82
CA LYS A 136 11.52 -3.94 12.76
C LYS A 136 11.28 -5.42 12.53
N GLN A 137 10.15 -5.76 11.91
CA GLN A 137 9.65 -7.12 11.85
C GLN A 137 9.69 -7.73 10.45
N SER A 138 9.75 -6.90 9.40
CA SER A 138 9.91 -7.38 8.05
C SER A 138 11.22 -8.16 7.94
N LYS A 139 11.10 -9.48 7.82
CA LYS A 139 12.21 -10.34 7.38
C LYS A 139 12.54 -9.92 5.95
N GLN A 140 13.77 -9.48 5.74
CA GLN A 140 14.34 -9.31 4.39
C GLN A 140 14.30 -10.64 3.63
#